data_AF-A0A7K8ARG1-F1
#
_entry.id   AF-A0A7K8ARG1-F1
#
_cell.length_a   1.000
_cell.length_b   1.000
_cell.length_c   1.000
_cell.angle_alpha   90.00
_cell.angle_beta   90.00
_cell.angle_gamma   90.00
#
_symmetry.space_group_name_H-M   'P 1'
#
loop_
_entity.id
_entity.type
_entity.pdbx_description
1 polymer ?
#
loop_
_entity_poly.entity_id
_entity_poly.type
_entity_poly.pdbx_seq_one_letter_code
_entity_poly.pdbx_strand_id
1 'polypeptide(L)'
;VFLEDTRFCKDVWVTAPNSTLYRFPCYQWLEGVTTVEVREGSGKKLVDDKLQILKEHRHRELVARQEAYRWKNFAQGWPRSLNVDSIFKLDSNIQFSHIRATNFTGFLIFQGASHFLSEFLLRCTSWNSLDEMGTIFSQTQDRDIGGCL
;
A
#
# COMPACT_ATOMS: atom_id res chain seq x y z
N VAL A 1 19.35 -0.05 19.44
CA VAL A 1 18.14 -0.16 18.60
C VAL A 1 18.05 -1.62 18.20
N PHE A 2 17.10 -2.37 18.75
CA PHE A 2 16.86 -3.74 18.27
C PHE A 2 16.26 -3.58 16.87
N LEU A 3 17.05 -3.90 15.84
CA LEU A 3 16.54 -4.11 14.50
C LEU A 3 15.74 -5.41 14.57
N GLU A 4 14.46 -5.32 14.92
CA GLU A 4 13.59 -6.47 14.74
C GLU A 4 13.52 -6.77 13.24
N ASP A 5 13.92 -7.99 12.92
CA ASP A 5 14.14 -8.48 11.57
C ASP A 5 12.78 -8.68 10.90
N THR A 6 12.25 -7.60 10.33
CA THR A 6 10.92 -7.55 9.70
C THR A 6 10.97 -8.36 8.40
N ARG A 7 10.05 -9.33 8.25
CA ARG A 7 10.10 -10.29 7.13
C ARG A 7 8.78 -10.34 6.39
N PHE A 8 8.83 -10.21 5.06
CA PHE A 8 7.66 -10.42 4.22
C PHE A 8 7.45 -11.92 3.97
N CYS A 9 6.33 -12.47 4.44
CA CYS A 9 5.95 -13.85 4.16
C CYS A 9 5.00 -13.88 2.96
N LYS A 10 5.43 -14.50 1.86
CA LYS A 10 4.60 -14.69 0.65
C LYS A 10 3.59 -15.82 0.85
N ASP A 11 4.10 -17.02 1.05
CA ASP A 11 3.31 -18.23 1.26
C ASP A 11 4.11 -19.27 2.06
N VAL A 12 3.40 -20.25 2.60
CA VAL A 12 3.96 -21.42 3.28
C VAL A 12 3.45 -22.67 2.57
N TRP A 13 4.34 -23.61 2.34
CA TRP A 13 4.04 -24.87 1.66
C TRP A 13 4.29 -26.02 2.63
N VAL A 14 3.33 -26.94 2.74
CA VAL A 14 3.41 -28.09 3.63
C VAL A 14 3.13 -29.36 2.83
N THR A 15 4.09 -30.26 2.81
CA THR A 15 3.93 -31.60 2.21
C THR A 15 3.51 -32.57 3.31
N ALA A 16 2.32 -33.14 3.19
CA ALA A 16 1.84 -34.16 4.10
C ALA A 16 2.55 -35.51 3.85
N PRO A 17 2.54 -36.46 4.80
CA PRO A 17 3.17 -37.78 4.63
C PRO A 17 2.66 -38.59 3.43
N ASN A 18 1.46 -38.29 2.94
CA ASN A 18 0.86 -38.86 1.73
C ASN A 18 1.27 -38.13 0.44
N SER A 19 2.32 -37.31 0.49
CA SER A 19 2.81 -36.48 -0.62
C SER A 19 1.82 -35.42 -1.13
N THR A 20 0.71 -35.18 -0.42
CA THR A 20 -0.21 -34.08 -0.76
C THR A 20 0.41 -32.76 -0.36
N LEU A 21 0.42 -31.81 -1.29
CA LEU A 21 0.99 -30.49 -1.10
C LEU A 21 -0.11 -29.48 -0.75
N TYR A 22 0.02 -28.83 0.39
CA TYR A 22 -0.88 -27.78 0.86
C TYR A 22 -0.18 -26.43 0.78
N ARG A 23 -0.88 -25.43 0.22
CA ARG A 23 -0.39 -24.06 0.12
C ARG A 23 -1.17 -23.15 1.04
N PHE A 24 -0.46 -22.35 1.83
CA PHE A 24 -1.00 -21.40 2.78
C PHE A 24 -0.53 -19.99 2.39
N PRO A 25 -1.31 -19.23 1.60
CA PRO A 25 -0.94 -17.87 1.22
C PRO A 25 -0.94 -16.96 2.45
N CYS A 26 0.08 -16.10 2.55
CA CYS A 26 0.30 -15.21 3.68
C CYS A 26 0.26 -13.74 3.23
N TYR A 27 1.11 -13.36 2.27
CA TYR A 27 1.26 -12.03 1.66
C TYR A 27 1.25 -10.87 2.67
N GLN A 28 2.00 -11.00 3.76
CA GLN A 28 2.02 -10.04 4.85
C GLN A 28 3.40 -9.93 5.50
N TRP A 29 3.70 -8.76 6.04
CA TRP A 29 4.85 -8.45 6.86
C TRP A 29 4.68 -9.03 8.26
N LEU A 30 5.70 -9.73 8.72
CA LEU A 30 5.82 -10.29 10.06
C LEU A 30 6.75 -9.38 10.86
N GLU A 31 6.19 -8.73 11.87
CA GLU A 31 6.87 -7.74 12.71
C GLU A 31 6.86 -8.17 14.18
N GLY A 32 8.02 -8.03 14.81
CA GLY A 32 8.25 -8.42 16.20
C GLY A 32 7.92 -9.87 16.52
N VAL A 33 7.61 -10.12 17.79
CA VAL A 33 7.21 -11.44 18.29
C VAL A 33 5.70 -11.61 18.10
N THR A 34 5.30 -11.94 16.87
CA THR A 34 3.90 -12.18 16.49
C THR A 34 3.69 -13.62 16.04
N THR A 35 2.54 -14.20 16.41
CA THR A 35 2.06 -15.46 15.85
C THR A 35 1.01 -15.16 14.78
N VAL A 36 1.21 -15.66 13.56
CA VAL A 36 0.26 -15.50 12.45
C VAL A 36 -0.38 -16.84 12.13
N GLU A 37 -1.72 -16.87 12.14
CA GLU A 37 -2.52 -18.03 11.75
C GLU A 37 -3.00 -17.86 10.29
N VAL A 38 -2.49 -18.70 9.39
CA VAL A 38 -2.87 -18.70 7.95
C VAL A 38 -3.75 -19.89 7.59
N ARG A 39 -4.64 -19.72 6.61
CA ARG A 39 -5.53 -20.77 6.11
C ARG A 39 -5.01 -21.36 4.79
N GLU A 40 -5.41 -22.59 4.51
CA GLU A 40 -5.16 -23.22 3.22
C GLU A 40 -5.77 -22.36 2.10
N GLY A 41 -5.08 -22.26 0.97
CA GLY A 41 -5.32 -21.25 -0.07
C GLY A 41 -6.61 -21.40 -0.86
N SER A 42 -7.41 -22.46 -0.65
CA SER A 42 -8.73 -22.57 -1.23
C SER A 42 -9.67 -21.52 -0.64
N GLY A 43 -10.25 -20.67 -1.49
CA GLY A 43 -11.26 -19.71 -1.04
C GLY A 43 -12.48 -20.40 -0.40
N LYS A 44 -12.87 -19.95 0.79
CA LYS A 44 -14.03 -20.49 1.55
C LYS A 44 -14.99 -19.39 1.97
N LYS A 45 -16.29 -19.60 1.76
CA LYS A 45 -17.36 -18.82 2.37
C LYS A 45 -17.62 -19.32 3.79
N LEU A 46 -18.38 -18.54 4.58
CA LEU A 46 -18.77 -18.95 5.94
C LEU A 46 -19.50 -20.30 5.96
N VAL A 47 -20.33 -20.56 4.95
CA VAL A 47 -21.07 -21.83 4.81
C VAL A 47 -20.17 -23.03 4.51
N ASP A 48 -18.97 -22.80 3.98
CA ASP A 48 -18.00 -23.86 3.68
C ASP A 48 -17.15 -24.22 4.91
N ASP A 49 -17.13 -23.36 5.93
CA ASP A 49 -16.40 -23.58 7.18
C ASP A 49 -17.17 -24.59 8.04
N LYS A 50 -16.88 -25.88 7.85
CA LYS A 50 -17.54 -26.96 8.61
C LYS A 50 -17.01 -27.11 10.03
N LEU A 51 -15.71 -26.87 10.24
CA LEU A 51 -15.04 -27.03 11.53
C LEU A 51 -15.14 -25.74 12.35
N GLN A 52 -15.40 -25.87 13.66
CA GLN A 52 -15.53 -24.70 14.55
C GLN A 52 -14.26 -23.85 14.60
N ILE A 53 -13.08 -24.48 14.62
CA ILE A 53 -11.79 -23.77 14.59
C ILE A 53 -11.66 -22.80 13.39
N LEU A 54 -12.23 -23.15 12.24
CA LEU A 54 -12.20 -22.30 11.04
C LEU A 54 -13.16 -21.12 11.15
N LYS A 55 -14.32 -21.31 11.79
CA LYS A 55 -15.28 -20.23 12.06
C LYS A 55 -14.74 -19.25 13.08
N GLU A 56 -14.14 -19.77 14.15
CA GLU A 56 -13.50 -18.97 15.20
C GLU A 56 -12.32 -18.17 14.65
N HIS A 57 -11.45 -18.80 13.85
CA HIS A 57 -10.35 -18.12 13.16
C HIS A 57 -10.86 -16.94 12.34
N ARG A 58 -11.86 -17.16 11.47
CA ARG A 58 -12.49 -16.10 10.67
C ARG A 58 -13.08 -14.99 11.53
N HIS A 59 -13.76 -15.34 12.63
CA HIS A 59 -14.37 -14.36 13.53
C HIS A 59 -13.30 -13.47 14.19
N ARG A 60 -12.24 -14.08 14.75
CA ARG A 60 -11.12 -13.34 15.35
C ARG A 60 -10.44 -12.43 14.33
N GLU A 61 -10.18 -12.91 13.11
CA GLU A 61 -9.58 -12.11 12.04
C GLU A 61 -10.46 -10.90 11.68
N LEU A 62 -11.78 -11.08 11.55
CA LEU A 62 -12.69 -9.99 11.22
C LEU A 62 -12.77 -8.95 12.33
N VAL A 63 -12.83 -9.37 13.60
CA VAL A 63 -12.83 -8.45 14.75
C VAL A 63 -11.54 -7.64 14.78
N ALA A 64 -10.38 -8.30 14.68
CA ALA A 64 -9.09 -7.63 14.67
C ALA A 64 -8.97 -6.62 13.50
N ARG A 65 -9.45 -6.98 12.30
CA ARG A 65 -9.46 -6.06 11.16
C ARG A 65 -10.40 -4.87 11.34
N GLN A 66 -11.58 -5.07 11.91
CA GLN A 66 -12.52 -3.97 12.18
C GLN A 66 -11.96 -3.00 13.23
N GLU A 67 -11.19 -3.51 14.20
CA GLU A 67 -10.51 -2.68 15.19
C GLU A 67 -9.36 -1.89 14.58
N ALA A 68 -8.54 -2.52 13.73
CA ALA A 68 -7.40 -1.90 13.07
C ALA A 68 -7.79 -0.90 11.97
N TYR A 69 -8.82 -1.21 11.18
CA TYR A 69 -9.23 -0.41 10.02
C TYR A 69 -10.58 0.24 10.25
N ARG A 70 -10.56 1.41 10.90
CA ARG A 70 -11.77 2.19 11.21
C ARG A 70 -12.01 3.28 10.17
N TRP A 71 -13.25 3.74 10.09
CA TRP A 71 -13.66 4.84 9.22
C TRP A 71 -13.66 6.17 9.99
N LYS A 72 -13.25 7.25 9.33
CA LYS A 72 -13.46 8.64 9.78
C LYS A 72 -14.17 9.46 8.70
N ASN A 73 -14.84 10.53 9.12
CA ASN A 73 -15.34 11.52 8.18
C ASN A 73 -14.16 12.37 7.72
N PHE A 74 -13.93 12.42 6.40
CA PHE A 74 -12.90 13.27 5.82
C PHE A 74 -13.34 14.72 5.78
N ALA A 75 -14.51 14.97 5.18
CA ALA A 75 -15.18 16.27 5.10
C ALA A 75 -16.71 16.07 4.96
N GLN A 76 -17.50 17.10 5.25
CA GLN A 76 -18.96 17.03 5.12
C GLN A 76 -19.37 16.75 3.67
N GLY A 77 -20.23 15.75 3.46
CA GLY A 77 -20.70 15.34 2.14
C GLY A 77 -19.74 14.44 1.34
N TRP A 78 -18.54 14.18 1.86
CA TRP A 78 -17.56 13.30 1.21
C TRP A 78 -17.69 11.85 1.70
N PRO A 79 -17.26 10.86 0.88
CA PRO A 79 -17.08 9.50 1.35
C PRO A 79 -16.16 9.45 2.58
N ARG A 80 -16.45 8.52 3.49
CA ARG A 80 -15.58 8.26 4.64
C ARG A 80 -14.21 7.77 4.17
N SER A 81 -13.18 8.06 4.97
CA SER A 81 -11.80 7.62 4.72
C SER A 81 -11.28 6.78 5.88
N LEU A 82 -10.11 6.17 5.69
CA LEU A 82 -9.44 5.40 6.74
C LEU A 82 -9.08 6.32 7.92
N ASN A 83 -9.37 5.86 9.14
CA ASN A 83 -9.14 6.60 10.37
C ASN A 83 -7.67 6.55 10.80
N VAL A 84 -6.82 7.24 10.05
CA VAL A 84 -5.39 7.36 10.30
C VAL A 84 -4.94 8.80 10.07
N ASP A 85 -4.09 9.33 10.94
CA ASP A 85 -3.65 10.73 10.88
C ASP A 85 -2.45 10.94 9.94
N SER A 86 -1.65 9.90 9.72
CA SER A 86 -0.42 9.96 8.94
C SER A 86 -0.10 8.61 8.33
N ILE A 87 0.49 8.62 7.13
CA ILE A 87 0.91 7.40 6.42
C ILE A 87 1.90 6.54 7.23
N PHE A 88 2.67 7.16 8.14
CA PHE A 88 3.62 6.45 9.01
C PHE A 88 2.95 5.67 10.15
N LYS A 89 1.66 5.91 10.41
CA LYS A 89 0.86 5.17 11.39
C LYS A 89 0.06 4.01 10.77
N LEU A 90 0.17 3.80 9.46
CA LEU A 90 -0.50 2.69 8.79
C LEU A 90 0.13 1.36 9.20
N ASP A 91 -0.65 0.29 9.18
CA ASP A 91 -0.10 -1.06 9.28
C ASP A 91 0.80 -1.36 8.07
N SER A 92 1.93 -2.03 8.30
CA SER A 92 2.94 -2.27 7.26
C SER A 92 2.41 -3.08 6.07
N ASN A 93 1.34 -3.87 6.24
CA ASN A 93 0.71 -4.60 5.14
C ASN A 93 -0.02 -3.70 4.15
N ILE A 94 -0.34 -2.46 4.54
CA ILE A 94 -1.02 -1.48 3.67
C ILE A 94 -0.16 -0.26 3.37
N GLN A 95 1.08 -0.21 3.87
CA GLN A 95 2.05 0.81 3.50
C GLN A 95 2.69 0.51 2.14
N PHE A 96 3.27 1.54 1.53
CA PHE A 96 4.17 1.32 0.41
C PHE A 96 5.42 0.54 0.84
N SER A 97 5.90 -0.33 -0.04
CA SER A 97 7.25 -0.86 0.11
C SER A 97 8.25 0.28 0.10
N HIS A 98 9.39 0.09 0.78
CA HIS A 98 10.44 1.09 0.85
C HIS A 98 10.89 1.58 -0.55
N ILE A 99 10.98 0.66 -1.51
CA ILE A 99 11.32 0.97 -2.91
C ILE A 99 10.26 1.88 -3.53
N ARG A 100 8.98 1.55 -3.37
CA ARG A 100 7.88 2.34 -3.94
C ARG A 100 7.79 3.71 -3.30
N ALA A 101 7.95 3.80 -1.97
CA ALA A 101 7.94 5.06 -1.24
C ALA A 101 9.10 5.98 -1.68
N THR A 102 10.31 5.42 -1.80
CA THR A 102 11.49 6.15 -2.27
C THR A 102 11.32 6.64 -3.70
N ASN A 103 10.88 5.78 -4.61
CA ASN A 103 10.66 6.15 -6.01
C ASN A 103 9.59 7.23 -6.15
N PHE A 104 8.46 7.08 -5.45
CA PHE A 104 7.38 8.05 -5.46
C PHE A 104 7.84 9.42 -4.92
N THR A 105 8.54 9.43 -3.79
CA THR A 105 9.06 10.66 -3.19
C THR A 105 10.11 11.32 -4.09
N GLY A 106 11.03 10.55 -4.66
CA GLY A 106 12.04 11.04 -5.59
C GLY A 106 11.41 11.66 -6.83
N PHE A 107 10.39 11.01 -7.41
CA PHE A 107 9.64 11.57 -8.52
C PHE A 107 8.98 12.90 -8.17
N LEU A 108 8.32 13.01 -7.01
CA LEU A 108 7.70 14.27 -6.57
C LEU A 108 8.73 15.38 -6.34
N ILE A 109 9.87 15.07 -5.73
CA ILE A 109 10.96 16.05 -5.53
C ILE A 109 11.51 16.52 -6.87
N PHE A 110 11.78 15.59 -7.79
CA PHE A 110 12.29 15.93 -9.11
C PHE A 110 11.33 16.84 -9.88
N GLN A 111 10.04 16.48 -9.91
CA GLN A 111 9.01 17.31 -10.56
C GLN A 111 8.91 18.68 -9.89
N GLY A 112 8.84 18.73 -8.55
CA GLY A 112 8.80 19.98 -7.80
C GLY A 112 10.00 20.88 -8.08
N ALA A 113 11.21 20.32 -8.11
CA ALA A 113 12.43 21.05 -8.42
C ALA A 113 12.45 21.53 -9.87
N SER A 114 12.04 20.70 -10.83
CA SER A 114 11.93 21.08 -12.24
C SER A 114 10.98 22.25 -12.43
N HIS A 115 9.81 22.20 -11.80
CA HIS A 115 8.82 23.27 -11.86
C HIS A 115 9.22 24.52 -11.06
N PHE A 116 10.04 24.39 -10.02
CA PHE A 116 10.59 25.53 -9.30
C PHE A 116 11.66 26.25 -10.12
N LEU A 117 12.58 25.49 -10.72
CA LEU A 117 13.66 26.02 -11.56
C LEU A 117 13.14 26.67 -12.85
N SER A 118 11.97 26.27 -13.35
CA SER A 118 11.29 26.96 -14.45
C SER A 118 10.51 28.21 -14.03
N GLU A 119 10.66 28.66 -12.77
CA GLU A 119 9.92 29.76 -12.13
C GLU A 119 8.38 29.60 -12.12
N PHE A 120 7.88 28.45 -12.56
CA PHE A 120 6.45 28.18 -12.68
C PHE A 120 5.75 28.15 -11.32
N LEU A 121 6.34 27.49 -10.31
CA LEU A 121 5.71 27.38 -8.99
C LEU A 121 5.68 28.70 -8.21
N LEU A 122 6.53 29.66 -8.58
CA LEU A 122 6.61 30.96 -7.92
C LEU A 122 5.77 32.03 -8.64
N ARG A 123 5.24 31.73 -9.82
CA ARG A 123 4.45 32.66 -10.61
C ARG A 123 3.05 32.80 -9.99
N CYS A 124 2.76 33.99 -9.46
CA CYS A 124 1.44 34.38 -8.96
C CYS A 124 0.62 35.22 -9.96
N THR A 125 1.09 35.39 -11.19
CA THR A 125 0.46 36.21 -12.25
C THR A 125 -0.15 35.34 -13.34
N SER A 126 -1.16 35.87 -14.05
CA SER A 126 -1.76 35.21 -15.20
C SER A 126 -0.78 35.12 -16.38
N TRP A 127 -0.99 34.14 -17.25
CA TRP A 127 -0.32 34.05 -18.56
C TRP A 127 -0.70 35.24 -19.44
N ASN A 128 0.27 35.80 -20.15
CA ASN A 128 0.07 36.89 -21.09
C ASN A 128 -0.43 36.38 -22.45
N SER A 129 -0.19 35.11 -22.78
CA SER A 129 -0.69 34.45 -24.00
C SER A 129 -0.72 32.92 -23.87
N LEU A 130 -1.41 32.26 -24.80
CA LEU A 130 -1.37 30.79 -24.92
C LEU A 130 0.02 30.28 -25.35
N ASP A 131 0.77 31.07 -26.12
CA ASP A 131 2.14 30.72 -26.52
C ASP A 131 3.08 30.68 -25.31
N GLU A 132 2.93 31.62 -24.38
CA GLU A 132 3.68 31.62 -23.12
C GLU A 132 3.38 30.38 -22.29
N MET A 133 2.11 29.97 -22.22
CA MET A 133 1.69 28.72 -21.57
C MET A 133 2.26 27.48 -22.30
N GLY A 134 2.34 27.53 -23.63
CA GLY A 134 2.92 26.49 -24.48
C GLY A 134 4.37 26.14 -24.15
N THR A 135 5.14 27.11 -23.64
CA THR A 135 6.55 26.90 -23.25
C THR A 135 6.73 25.92 -22.09
N ILE A 136 5.71 25.73 -21.25
CA ILE A 136 5.75 24.73 -20.18
C ILE A 136 5.70 23.33 -20.77
N PHE A 137 4.80 23.13 -21.74
CA PHE A 137 4.54 21.82 -22.32
C PHE A 137 5.72 21.34 -23.17
N SER A 138 6.37 22.25 -23.91
CA SER A 138 7.57 21.90 -24.70
C SER A 138 8.75 21.47 -23.82
N GLN A 139 8.90 22.01 -22.61
CA GLN A 139 9.93 21.59 -21.65
C GLN A 139 9.68 20.21 -21.03
N THR A 140 8.42 19.75 -21.05
CA THR A 140 7.98 18.46 -20.51
C THR A 140 7.82 17.35 -21.55
N GLN A 141 7.68 17.70 -22.84
CA GLN A 141 7.36 16.75 -23.92
C GLN A 141 8.56 15.96 -24.45
N ASP A 142 9.80 16.41 -24.19
CA ASP A 142 11.02 15.80 -24.75
C ASP A 142 11.62 14.66 -23.90
N ARG A 143 10.85 14.08 -22.97
CA ARG A 143 11.36 13.07 -22.04
C ARG A 143 10.48 11.84 -22.02
N ASP A 144 10.66 10.99 -23.04
CA ASP A 144 10.30 9.58 -22.98
C ASP A 144 10.89 8.99 -21.70
N ILE A 145 10.03 8.75 -20.72
CA ILE A 145 10.34 7.93 -19.56
C ILE A 145 10.43 6.51 -20.09
N GLY A 146 11.62 6.14 -20.59
CA GLY A 146 11.99 4.75 -20.79
C GLY A 146 11.68 4.01 -19.50
N GLY A 147 10.65 3.16 -19.56
CA GLY A 147 10.15 2.43 -18.42
C GLY A 147 11.26 1.63 -17.77
N CYS A 148 11.54 1.92 -16.50
CA CYS A 148 12.21 0.96 -15.64
C CYS A 148 11.17 -0.13 -15.30
N LEU A 149 11.14 -1.17 -16.13
CA LEU A 149 10.68 -2.52 -15.75
C LEU A 149 11.75 -3.19 -14.89
#